data_AF-A0A0C2MAJ5-F1
#
_entry.id   AF-A0A0C2MAJ5-F1
#
_cell.length_a   1.000
_cell.length_b   1.000
_cell.length_c   1.000
_cell.angle_alpha   90.00
_cell.angle_beta   90.00
_cell.angle_gamma   90.00
#
_symmetry.space_group_name_H-M   'P 1'
#
loop_
_entity.id
_entity.type
_entity.pdbx_description
1 polymer ?
#
loop_
_entity_poly.entity_id
_entity_poly.type
_entity_poly.pdbx_seq_one_letter_code
_entity_poly.pdbx_strand_id
1 'polypeptide(L)'
;MLGMMIRRVVLGYLGLAKPDNKDYYGNKRVELAGQLISILFEDLFKRFNSELKKIADKSLKLPAADKFDAVFHMRNNIITNGFISSIGSGNWNIKRFNMNKAGITQVLSRLSYIAAHGMLTRINSLFEKSRKVAGPRALHPSSFGFVCPIDTPEGESCGLIKTTALTCHITLEEEDEKLKTLLLEARLTNDVPLIQDIHKILTKCIYDQNHYHVFLNGKDYFYAGSTHRVH
;
A
#
# COMPACT_ATOMS: atom_id res chain seq x y z
N MET A 1 18.15 8.07 -7.98
CA MET A 1 16.83 8.42 -7.39
C MET A 1 16.77 9.86 -6.85
N LEU A 2 17.60 10.26 -5.88
CA LEU A 2 17.57 11.63 -5.31
C LEU A 2 17.72 12.74 -6.38
N GLY A 3 18.65 12.56 -7.32
CA GLY A 3 18.83 13.50 -8.45
C GLY A 3 17.57 13.68 -9.31
N MET A 4 16.79 12.61 -9.53
CA MET A 4 15.52 12.69 -10.26
C MET A 4 14.43 13.41 -9.45
N MET A 5 14.40 13.23 -8.13
CA MET A 5 13.50 13.99 -7.26
C MET A 5 13.82 15.48 -7.31
N ILE A 6 15.10 15.86 -7.14
CA ILE A 6 15.55 17.25 -7.23
C ILE A 6 15.23 17.82 -8.61
N ARG A 7 15.46 17.06 -9.68
CA ARG A 7 15.09 17.46 -11.05
C ARG A 7 13.60 17.80 -11.16
N ARG A 8 12.69 16.97 -10.64
CA ARG A 8 11.25 17.26 -10.68
C ARG A 8 10.90 18.53 -9.90
N VAL A 9 11.55 18.77 -8.76
CA VAL A 9 11.38 20.00 -7.97
C VAL A 9 11.86 21.23 -8.75
N VAL A 10 13.05 21.16 -9.35
CA VAL A 10 13.61 22.27 -10.15
C VAL A 10 12.74 22.55 -11.39
N LEU A 11 12.30 21.52 -12.11
CA LEU A 11 11.39 21.69 -13.25
C LEU A 11 10.04 22.29 -12.84
N GLY A 12 9.52 21.92 -11.67
CA GLY A 12 8.32 22.54 -11.10
C GLY A 12 8.53 24.00 -10.74
N TYR A 13 9.66 24.34 -10.12
CA TYR A 13 10.03 25.73 -9.80
C TYR A 13 10.18 26.61 -11.04
N LEU A 14 10.78 26.06 -12.10
CA LEU A 14 10.93 26.74 -13.40
C LEU A 14 9.63 26.81 -14.23
N GLY A 15 8.53 26.21 -13.75
CA GLY A 15 7.25 26.16 -14.47
C GLY A 15 7.24 25.24 -15.71
N LEU A 16 8.29 24.46 -15.91
CA LEU A 16 8.42 23.51 -17.04
C LEU A 16 7.63 22.21 -16.79
N ALA A 17 7.37 21.87 -15.53
CA ALA A 17 6.55 20.73 -15.14
C ALA A 17 5.38 21.18 -14.25
N LYS A 18 4.19 20.63 -14.51
CA LYS A 18 3.02 20.87 -13.65
C LYS A 18 3.12 20.05 -12.37
N PRO A 19 2.63 20.56 -11.22
CA PRO A 19 2.58 19.80 -9.98
C PRO A 19 1.64 18.59 -10.13
N ASP A 20 2.01 17.47 -9.50
CA ASP A 20 1.20 16.25 -9.52
C ASP A 20 -0.13 16.48 -8.78
N ASN A 21 -1.24 16.00 -9.38
CA ASN A 21 -2.56 16.11 -8.75
C ASN A 21 -2.69 15.08 -7.61
N LYS A 22 -2.84 15.57 -6.38
CA LYS A 22 -3.04 14.76 -5.17
C LYS A 22 -4.33 13.94 -5.19
N ASP A 23 -5.35 14.38 -5.93
CA ASP A 23 -6.69 13.76 -5.96
C ASP A 23 -6.84 12.76 -7.11
N TYR A 24 -5.79 12.59 -7.94
CA TYR A 24 -5.74 11.57 -8.98
C TYR A 24 -5.77 10.15 -8.38
N TYR A 25 -6.74 9.34 -8.82
CA TYR A 25 -6.96 7.99 -8.28
C TYR A 25 -5.82 7.01 -8.54
N GLY A 26 -5.07 7.16 -9.64
CA GLY A 26 -3.91 6.30 -9.92
C GLY A 26 -2.78 6.44 -8.89
N ASN A 27 -2.77 7.55 -8.14
CA ASN A 27 -1.84 7.79 -7.02
C ASN A 27 -2.36 7.25 -5.69
N LYS A 28 -3.53 6.61 -5.67
CA LYS A 28 -4.14 6.01 -4.48
C LYS A 28 -3.98 4.50 -4.52
N ARG A 29 -3.98 3.90 -3.33
CA ARG A 29 -4.00 2.45 -3.12
C ARG A 29 -5.10 2.13 -2.13
N VAL A 30 -5.80 1.02 -2.36
CA VAL A 30 -6.82 0.52 -1.44
C VAL A 30 -6.16 -0.53 -0.56
N GLU A 31 -6.20 -0.30 0.75
CA GLU A 31 -5.78 -1.32 1.71
C GLU A 31 -6.89 -2.35 1.89
N LEU A 32 -6.58 -3.62 1.64
CA LEU A 32 -7.54 -4.72 1.76
C LEU A 32 -7.53 -5.33 3.16
N ALA A 33 -8.61 -6.05 3.49
CA ALA A 33 -8.74 -6.75 4.77
C ALA A 33 -7.56 -7.70 5.05
N GLY A 34 -7.06 -8.41 4.02
CA GLY A 34 -5.90 -9.31 4.18
C GLY A 34 -4.62 -8.59 4.59
N GLN A 35 -4.33 -7.42 3.99
CA GLN A 35 -3.17 -6.60 4.35
C GLN A 35 -3.29 -6.09 5.79
N LEU A 36 -4.46 -5.60 6.17
CA LEU A 36 -4.72 -5.13 7.53
C LEU A 36 -4.53 -6.27 8.55
N ILE A 37 -5.20 -7.41 8.34
CA ILE A 37 -5.12 -8.57 9.23
C ILE A 37 -3.67 -9.07 9.35
N SER A 38 -2.90 -9.07 8.27
CA SER A 38 -1.49 -9.44 8.28
C SER A 38 -0.67 -8.54 9.22
N ILE A 39 -0.85 -7.23 9.14
CA ILE A 39 -0.17 -6.26 10.03
C ILE A 39 -0.56 -6.49 11.50
N LEU A 40 -1.86 -6.72 11.76
CA LEU A 40 -2.35 -7.00 13.12
C LEU A 40 -1.78 -8.31 13.67
N PHE A 41 -1.77 -9.36 12.85
CA PHE A 41 -1.21 -10.65 13.21
C PHE A 41 0.30 -10.54 13.52
N GLU A 42 1.05 -9.85 12.67
CA GLU A 42 2.49 -9.68 12.84
C GLU A 42 2.83 -9.01 14.18
N ASP A 43 2.08 -7.97 14.57
CA ASP A 43 2.28 -7.29 15.85
C ASP A 43 1.95 -8.21 17.04
N LEU A 44 0.80 -8.88 17.00
CA LEU A 44 0.38 -9.82 18.06
C LEU A 44 1.35 -11.00 18.19
N PHE A 45 1.84 -11.52 17.08
CA PHE A 45 2.79 -12.63 17.05
C PHE A 45 4.16 -12.22 17.59
N LYS A 46 4.65 -11.02 17.24
CA LYS A 46 5.89 -10.47 17.82
C LYS A 46 5.77 -10.21 19.31
N ARG A 47 4.61 -9.75 19.77
CA ARG A 47 4.32 -9.59 21.19
C ARG A 47 4.30 -10.92 21.91
N PHE A 48 3.66 -11.94 21.33
CA PHE A 48 3.66 -13.31 21.85
C PHE A 48 5.09 -13.86 22.00
N ASN A 49 5.93 -13.74 20.98
CA ASN A 49 7.33 -14.17 21.02
C ASN A 49 8.15 -13.39 22.07
N SER A 50 7.90 -12.10 22.21
CA SER A 50 8.59 -11.26 23.20
C SER A 50 8.22 -11.65 24.64
N GLU A 51 6.95 -11.98 24.88
CA GLU A 51 6.50 -12.46 26.20
C GLU A 51 7.07 -13.86 26.51
N LEU A 52 7.10 -14.77 25.53
CA LEU A 52 7.75 -16.07 25.70
C LEU A 52 9.22 -15.93 26.05
N LYS A 53 9.95 -15.07 25.32
CA LYS A 53 11.35 -14.79 25.60
C LYS A 53 11.54 -14.28 27.03
N LYS A 54 10.70 -13.35 27.49
CA LYS A 54 10.77 -12.84 28.88
C LYS A 54 10.53 -13.94 29.92
N ILE A 55 9.65 -14.89 29.65
CA ILE A 55 9.39 -16.02 30.56
C ILE A 55 10.61 -16.94 30.59
N ALA A 56 11.15 -17.30 29.42
CA ALA A 56 12.36 -18.11 29.30
C ALA A 56 13.56 -17.46 30.01
N ASP A 57 13.79 -16.17 29.79
CA ASP A 57 14.88 -15.42 30.42
C ASP A 57 14.74 -15.36 31.95
N LYS A 58 13.52 -15.45 32.49
CA LYS A 58 13.27 -15.49 33.94
C LYS A 58 13.46 -16.88 34.51
N SER A 59 12.96 -17.92 33.85
CA SER A 59 13.08 -19.31 34.32
C SER A 59 14.52 -19.80 34.27
N LEU A 60 15.27 -19.46 33.21
CA LEU A 60 16.65 -19.92 33.02
C LEU A 60 17.68 -19.21 33.91
N LYS A 61 17.33 -18.04 34.49
CA LYS A 61 18.20 -17.30 35.42
C LYS A 61 18.16 -17.84 36.85
N LEU A 62 17.28 -18.80 37.14
CA LEU A 62 17.17 -19.38 38.48
C LEU A 62 18.33 -20.38 38.72
N PRO A 63 18.97 -20.36 39.90
CA PRO A 63 20.13 -21.21 40.19
C PRO A 63 19.82 -22.72 40.23
N ALA A 64 18.54 -23.11 40.28
CA ALA A 64 18.06 -24.49 40.13
C ALA A 64 16.99 -24.56 39.03
N ALA A 65 17.32 -24.10 37.82
CA ALA A 65 16.39 -24.11 36.70
C ALA A 65 16.15 -25.53 36.18
N ASP A 66 14.90 -25.99 36.26
CA ASP A 66 14.42 -27.17 35.54
C ASP A 66 14.45 -26.96 34.02
N LYS A 67 14.34 -28.06 33.27
CA LYS A 67 14.24 -28.02 31.80
C LYS A 67 13.08 -27.10 31.39
N PHE A 68 13.37 -26.09 30.60
CA PHE A 68 12.35 -25.16 30.11
C PHE A 68 11.49 -25.81 29.03
N ASP A 69 10.22 -26.05 29.34
CA ASP A 69 9.22 -26.45 28.36
C ASP A 69 8.50 -25.23 27.79
N ALA A 70 8.84 -24.89 26.54
CA ALA A 70 8.22 -23.76 25.85
C ALA A 70 6.71 -23.94 25.67
N VAL A 71 6.22 -25.16 25.47
CA VAL A 71 4.80 -25.44 25.19
C VAL A 71 3.94 -25.11 26.40
N PHE A 72 4.41 -25.48 27.59
CA PHE A 72 3.74 -25.14 28.85
C PHE A 72 3.62 -23.62 29.07
N HIS A 73 4.60 -22.85 28.60
CA HIS A 73 4.63 -21.40 28.76
C HIS A 73 3.98 -20.61 27.61
N MET A 74 3.49 -21.27 26.56
CA MET A 74 2.73 -20.66 25.47
C MET A 74 1.37 -20.13 25.95
N ARG A 75 1.26 -18.81 26.06
CA ARG A 75 -0.01 -18.13 26.36
C ARG A 75 -0.84 -17.96 25.09
N ASN A 76 -1.76 -18.89 24.85
CA ASN A 76 -2.65 -18.87 23.68
C ASN A 76 -3.57 -17.63 23.61
N ASN A 77 -3.79 -16.94 24.73
CA ASN A 77 -4.78 -15.86 24.82
C ASN A 77 -4.33 -14.53 24.21
N ILE A 78 -3.02 -14.31 23.98
CA ILE A 78 -2.50 -13.02 23.49
C ILE A 78 -3.06 -12.71 22.10
N ILE A 79 -3.01 -13.68 21.20
CA ILE A 79 -3.42 -13.53 19.81
C ILE A 79 -4.96 -13.45 19.74
N THR A 80 -5.65 -14.42 20.36
CA THR A 80 -7.11 -14.49 20.35
C THR A 80 -7.76 -13.23 20.91
N ASN A 81 -7.34 -12.78 22.10
CA ASN A 81 -7.90 -11.57 22.71
C ASN A 81 -7.53 -10.30 21.94
N GLY A 82 -6.33 -10.27 21.33
CA GLY A 82 -5.92 -9.18 20.45
C GLY A 82 -6.83 -9.02 19.24
N PHE A 83 -7.19 -10.13 18.58
CA PHE A 83 -8.15 -10.11 17.48
C PHE A 83 -9.56 -9.74 17.92
N ILE A 84 -10.08 -10.38 18.98
CA ILE A 84 -11.43 -10.09 19.49
C ILE A 84 -11.56 -8.60 19.84
N SER A 85 -10.57 -8.03 20.54
CA SER A 85 -10.59 -6.62 20.92
C SER A 85 -10.51 -5.69 19.71
N SER A 86 -9.62 -5.96 18.75
CA SER A 86 -9.38 -5.08 17.59
C SER A 86 -10.56 -5.14 16.60
N ILE A 87 -11.08 -6.33 16.33
CA ILE A 87 -12.23 -6.53 15.43
C ILE A 87 -13.53 -6.08 16.09
N GLY A 88 -13.72 -6.38 17.38
CA GLY A 88 -14.95 -6.02 18.11
C GLY A 88 -15.11 -4.52 18.31
N SER A 89 -14.02 -3.81 18.63
CA SER A 89 -14.05 -2.34 18.80
C SER A 89 -13.92 -1.55 17.50
N GLY A 90 -13.33 -2.15 16.46
CA GLY A 90 -12.99 -1.47 15.20
C GLY A 90 -11.91 -0.40 15.31
N ASN A 91 -11.26 -0.28 16.46
CA ASN A 91 -10.15 0.63 16.71
C ASN A 91 -8.83 -0.14 16.71
N TRP A 92 -8.01 0.09 15.70
CA TRP A 92 -6.73 -0.60 15.54
C TRP A 92 -5.61 0.38 15.86
N ASN A 93 -5.03 0.21 17.04
CA ASN A 93 -3.94 1.04 17.56
C ASN A 93 -2.67 0.19 17.66
N ILE A 94 -1.88 0.17 16.59
CA ILE A 94 -0.64 -0.58 16.51
C ILE A 94 0.55 0.38 16.53
N LYS A 95 1.13 0.55 17.72
CA LYS A 95 2.24 1.49 17.95
C LYS A 95 3.45 1.21 17.08
N ARG A 96 3.77 -0.06 16.84
CA ARG A 96 4.95 -0.48 16.06
C ARG A 96 4.92 0.05 14.62
N PHE A 97 3.73 0.11 14.01
CA PHE A 97 3.54 0.60 12.64
C PHE A 97 3.02 2.05 12.61
N ASN A 98 2.99 2.74 13.75
CA ASN A 98 2.39 4.06 13.91
C ASN A 98 0.96 4.15 13.32
N MET A 99 0.19 3.07 13.46
CA MET A 99 -1.15 2.97 12.91
C MET A 99 -2.17 3.19 14.02
N ASN A 100 -2.86 4.33 13.98
CA ASN A 100 -4.01 4.62 14.82
C ASN A 100 -5.21 4.87 13.91
N LYS A 101 -5.95 3.80 13.60
CA LYS A 101 -7.11 3.85 12.69
C LYS A 101 -8.36 3.44 13.44
N ALA A 102 -9.39 4.27 13.36
CA ALA A 102 -10.70 4.02 13.95
C ALA A 102 -11.73 3.66 12.87
N GLY A 103 -12.68 2.79 13.21
CA GLY A 103 -13.78 2.42 12.32
C GLY A 103 -13.38 1.53 11.14
N ILE A 104 -12.31 0.73 11.28
CA ILE A 104 -11.89 -0.26 10.27
C ILE A 104 -12.94 -1.35 10.13
N THR A 105 -13.38 -1.92 11.24
CA THR A 105 -14.48 -2.90 11.26
C THR A 105 -15.77 -2.20 11.65
N GLN A 106 -16.86 -2.64 11.04
CA GLN A 106 -18.21 -2.09 11.23
C GLN A 106 -19.20 -3.26 11.30
N VAL A 107 -20.27 -3.09 12.07
CA VAL A 107 -21.35 -4.08 12.11
C VAL A 107 -22.06 -4.09 10.76
N LEU A 108 -22.19 -5.26 10.15
CA LEU A 108 -22.87 -5.42 8.87
C LEU A 108 -24.36 -5.09 9.01
N SER A 109 -24.84 -4.16 8.19
CA SER A 109 -26.26 -3.83 8.09
C SER A 109 -27.02 -4.98 7.43
N ARG A 110 -28.08 -5.45 8.08
CA ARG A 110 -29.00 -6.49 7.56
C ARG A 110 -30.38 -5.95 7.25
N LEU A 111 -30.47 -4.69 6.83
CA LEU A 111 -31.75 -4.05 6.45
C LEU A 111 -32.31 -4.59 5.12
N SER A 112 -31.44 -4.86 4.15
CA SER A 112 -31.81 -5.46 2.87
C SER A 112 -30.59 -6.15 2.24
N TYR A 113 -30.81 -6.97 1.22
CA TYR A 113 -29.73 -7.59 0.45
C TYR A 113 -28.77 -6.54 -0.13
N ILE A 114 -29.34 -5.47 -0.70
CA ILE A 114 -28.57 -4.37 -1.30
C ILE A 114 -27.77 -3.61 -0.23
N ALA A 115 -28.36 -3.37 0.94
CA ALA A 115 -27.67 -2.69 2.04
C ALA A 115 -26.47 -3.49 2.55
N ALA A 116 -26.62 -4.82 2.67
CA ALA A 116 -25.50 -5.69 3.04
C ALA A 116 -24.41 -5.69 1.96
N HIS A 117 -24.79 -5.80 0.69
CA HIS A 117 -23.85 -5.81 -0.42
C HIS A 117 -23.09 -4.47 -0.55
N GLY A 118 -23.77 -3.33 -0.45
CA GLY A 118 -23.17 -2.00 -0.50
C GLY A 118 -22.19 -1.71 0.65
N MET A 119 -22.26 -2.46 1.77
CA MET A 119 -21.24 -2.39 2.82
C MET A 119 -19.97 -3.18 2.47
N LEU A 120 -20.08 -4.27 1.70
CA LEU A 120 -18.94 -5.11 1.32
C LEU A 120 -18.05 -4.44 0.26
N THR A 121 -18.66 -3.66 -0.62
CA THR A 121 -17.98 -2.95 -1.74
C THR A 121 -17.57 -1.52 -1.39
N ARG A 122 -17.71 -1.13 -0.12
CA ARG A 122 -17.43 0.21 0.37
C ARG A 122 -15.92 0.45 0.54
N ILE A 123 -15.46 1.58 0.01
CA ILE A 123 -14.13 2.16 0.22
C ILE A 123 -14.26 3.38 1.13
N ASN A 124 -13.50 3.39 2.21
CA ASN A 124 -13.41 4.52 3.13
C ASN A 124 -12.12 5.32 2.88
N SER A 125 -12.26 6.64 2.74
CA SER A 125 -11.13 7.56 2.71
C SER A 125 -10.53 7.76 4.10
N LEU A 126 -9.21 7.95 4.17
CA LEU A 126 -8.47 8.28 5.41
C LEU A 126 -8.59 9.75 5.81
N PHE A 127 -9.27 10.57 5.00
CA PHE A 127 -9.48 11.98 5.33
C PHE A 127 -10.45 12.15 6.49
N GLU A 128 -10.13 13.09 7.39
CA GLU A 128 -11.01 13.47 8.49
C GLU A 128 -12.35 14.00 7.97
N LYS A 129 -13.45 13.44 8.50
CA LYS A 129 -14.81 13.80 8.13
C LYS A 129 -15.16 15.25 8.51
N SER A 130 -14.60 15.75 9.61
CA SER A 130 -14.87 17.10 10.12
C SER A 130 -14.33 18.21 9.20
N ARG A 131 -13.32 17.90 8.38
CA ARG A 131 -12.71 18.90 7.50
C ARG A 131 -13.54 19.09 6.24
N LYS A 132 -14.05 20.31 6.04
CA LYS A 132 -14.80 20.74 4.86
C LYS A 132 -13.88 21.09 3.69
N VAL A 133 -13.11 20.12 3.21
CA VAL A 133 -12.23 20.28 2.02
C VAL A 133 -12.91 19.67 0.81
N ALA A 134 -13.12 20.46 -0.24
CA ALA A 134 -13.83 20.03 -1.45
C ALA A 134 -13.06 18.98 -2.28
N GLY A 135 -11.73 19.10 -2.39
CA GLY A 135 -10.89 18.24 -3.24
C GLY A 135 -11.15 16.73 -3.13
N PRO A 136 -10.95 16.09 -1.96
CA PRO A 136 -11.15 14.65 -1.82
C PRO A 136 -12.63 14.22 -1.88
N ARG A 137 -13.57 15.16 -1.69
CA ARG A 137 -15.01 14.90 -1.73
C ARG A 137 -15.58 15.00 -3.14
N ALA A 138 -14.96 15.80 -3.99
CA ALA A 138 -15.37 15.95 -5.37
C ALA A 138 -15.18 14.61 -6.14
N LEU A 139 -16.08 14.36 -7.08
CA LEU A 139 -15.92 13.28 -8.04
C LEU A 139 -14.77 13.65 -8.99
N HIS A 140 -13.73 12.83 -9.05
CA HIS A 140 -12.60 13.05 -9.93
C HIS A 140 -12.74 12.17 -11.18
N PRO A 141 -12.58 12.70 -12.42
CA PRO A 141 -12.80 11.92 -13.65
C PRO A 141 -11.99 10.62 -13.73
N SER A 142 -10.81 10.59 -13.12
CA SER A 142 -9.98 9.37 -13.07
C SER A 142 -10.57 8.21 -12.25
N SER A 143 -11.69 8.41 -11.54
CA SER A 143 -12.38 7.33 -10.81
C SER A 143 -13.34 6.54 -11.70
N PHE A 144 -13.54 6.98 -12.94
CA PHE A 144 -14.40 6.29 -13.90
C PHE A 144 -13.97 4.83 -14.09
N GLY A 145 -14.93 3.91 -14.04
CA GLY A 145 -14.69 2.46 -14.14
C GLY A 145 -14.20 1.77 -12.86
N PHE A 146 -13.76 2.52 -11.85
CA PHE A 146 -13.30 1.97 -10.56
C PHE A 146 -14.30 2.18 -9.43
N VAL A 147 -14.97 3.33 -9.41
CA VAL A 147 -15.85 3.76 -8.32
C VAL A 147 -17.20 4.18 -8.90
N CYS A 148 -18.28 3.83 -8.21
CA CYS A 148 -19.63 4.29 -8.52
C CYS A 148 -19.73 5.82 -8.30
N PRO A 149 -20.12 6.62 -9.31
CA PRO A 149 -20.17 8.07 -9.18
C PRO A 149 -21.31 8.58 -8.28
N ILE A 150 -22.35 7.77 -8.06
CA ILE A 150 -23.58 8.16 -7.35
C ILE A 150 -23.70 7.54 -5.95
N ASP A 151 -23.13 6.35 -5.73
CA ASP A 151 -23.29 5.62 -4.47
C ASP A 151 -22.31 6.14 -3.40
N THR A 152 -22.72 7.25 -2.76
CA THR A 152 -22.04 7.89 -1.63
C THR A 152 -23.10 8.36 -0.63
N PRO A 153 -22.87 8.21 0.68
CA PRO A 153 -23.82 8.69 1.67
C PRO A 153 -23.91 10.21 1.68
N GLU A 154 -25.09 10.76 1.96
CA GLU A 154 -25.28 12.19 2.13
C GLU A 154 -24.66 12.71 3.46
N GLY A 155 -24.48 14.03 3.57
CA GLY A 155 -23.98 14.68 4.78
C GLY A 155 -22.45 14.68 4.92
N GLU A 156 -21.95 14.53 6.15
CA GLU A 156 -20.53 14.73 6.47
C GLU A 156 -19.60 13.70 5.79
N SER A 157 -20.11 12.52 5.44
CA SER A 157 -19.33 11.47 4.76
C SER A 157 -19.43 11.52 3.23
N CYS A 158 -20.17 12.49 2.67
CA CYS A 158 -20.33 12.64 1.23
C CYS A 158 -18.98 12.83 0.53
N GLY A 159 -18.74 11.98 -0.46
CA GLY A 159 -17.50 11.94 -1.23
C GLY A 159 -16.29 11.34 -0.49
N LEU A 160 -16.40 11.00 0.79
CA LEU A 160 -15.33 10.31 1.55
C LEU A 160 -15.56 8.81 1.65
N ILE A 161 -16.83 8.40 1.65
CA ILE A 161 -17.24 7.00 1.54
C ILE A 161 -17.75 6.81 0.11
N LYS A 162 -17.19 5.84 -0.60
CA LYS A 162 -17.57 5.54 -1.98
C LYS A 162 -17.65 4.02 -2.19
N THR A 163 -18.38 3.58 -3.20
CA THR A 163 -18.54 2.16 -3.51
C THR A 163 -17.77 1.78 -4.78
N THR A 164 -17.15 0.60 -4.83
CA THR A 164 -16.49 0.09 -6.05
C THR A 164 -17.48 -0.12 -7.19
N ALA A 165 -17.05 0.09 -8.43
CA ALA A 165 -17.82 -0.28 -9.61
C ALA A 165 -17.91 -1.81 -9.78
N LEU A 166 -18.92 -2.28 -10.53
CA LEU A 166 -19.16 -3.72 -10.74
C LEU A 166 -18.00 -4.45 -11.44
N THR A 167 -17.31 -3.78 -12.37
CA THR A 167 -16.17 -4.33 -13.12
C THR A 167 -14.83 -4.05 -12.45
N CYS A 168 -14.83 -3.47 -11.24
CA CYS A 168 -13.61 -3.11 -10.55
C CYS A 168 -12.88 -4.37 -10.06
N HIS A 169 -11.61 -4.50 -10.43
CA HIS A 169 -10.71 -5.52 -9.90
C HIS A 169 -9.56 -4.85 -9.15
N ILE A 170 -9.31 -5.28 -7.92
CA ILE A 170 -8.21 -4.78 -7.10
C ILE A 170 -7.01 -5.70 -7.28
N THR A 171 -5.91 -5.15 -7.78
CA THR A 171 -4.66 -5.89 -7.98
C THR A 171 -4.05 -6.31 -6.65
N LEU A 172 -3.53 -7.53 -6.60
CA LEU A 172 -2.70 -8.01 -5.49
C LEU A 172 -1.23 -7.70 -5.77
N GLU A 173 -0.42 -7.68 -4.71
CA GLU A 173 1.02 -7.48 -4.84
C GLU A 173 1.68 -8.76 -5.36
N GLU A 174 2.56 -8.62 -6.35
CA GLU A 174 3.33 -9.71 -6.95
C GLU A 174 4.82 -9.37 -6.92
N GLU A 175 5.66 -10.41 -7.00
CA GLU A 175 7.11 -10.24 -6.95
C GLU A 175 7.68 -9.66 -8.24
N ASP A 176 8.50 -8.62 -8.10
CA ASP A 176 9.14 -7.90 -9.21
C ASP A 176 10.16 -8.74 -9.99
N GLU A 177 10.69 -9.82 -9.43
CA GLU A 177 11.80 -10.59 -10.02
C GLU A 177 11.45 -11.17 -11.38
N LYS A 178 10.23 -11.70 -11.55
CA LYS A 178 9.78 -12.25 -12.84
C LYS A 178 9.77 -11.17 -13.92
N LEU A 179 9.30 -9.96 -13.56
CA LEU A 179 9.24 -8.85 -14.50
C LEU A 179 10.64 -8.34 -14.85
N LYS A 180 11.57 -8.31 -13.89
CA LYS A 180 12.98 -7.99 -14.15
C LYS A 180 13.60 -8.97 -15.14
N THR A 181 13.40 -10.27 -14.94
CA THR A 181 13.93 -11.30 -15.85
C THR A 181 13.37 -11.13 -17.25
N LEU A 182 12.05 -10.93 -17.41
CA LEU A 182 11.43 -10.69 -18.70
C LEU A 182 11.99 -9.44 -19.41
N LEU A 183 12.21 -8.35 -18.67
CA LEU A 183 12.82 -7.14 -19.23
C LEU A 183 14.27 -7.36 -19.67
N LEU A 184 15.02 -8.21 -18.96
CA LEU A 184 16.38 -8.60 -19.34
C LEU A 184 16.40 -9.54 -20.57
N GLU A 185 15.41 -10.42 -20.71
CA GLU A 185 15.26 -11.29 -21.88
C GLU A 185 14.88 -10.50 -23.13
N ALA A 186 13.94 -9.56 -23.02
CA ALA A 186 13.54 -8.67 -24.13
C ALA A 186 14.68 -7.78 -24.65
N ARG A 187 15.72 -7.58 -23.83
CA ARG A 187 16.98 -6.95 -24.26
C ARG A 187 17.80 -7.87 -25.16
N LEU A 188 17.87 -9.17 -24.83
CA LEU A 188 18.68 -10.14 -25.59
C LEU A 188 18.13 -10.35 -27.00
N THR A 189 16.83 -10.12 -27.21
CA THR A 189 16.18 -10.20 -28.53
C THR A 189 16.32 -8.93 -29.38
N ASN A 190 17.02 -7.88 -28.89
CA ASN A 190 17.14 -6.56 -29.53
C ASN A 190 15.81 -5.81 -29.76
N ASP A 191 14.70 -6.27 -29.19
CA ASP A 191 13.40 -5.59 -29.31
C ASP A 191 13.37 -4.26 -28.54
N VAL A 192 14.22 -4.15 -27.50
CA VAL A 192 14.35 -2.94 -26.69
C VAL A 192 15.85 -2.65 -26.44
N PRO A 193 16.37 -1.48 -26.85
CA PRO A 193 17.75 -1.08 -26.58
C PRO A 193 17.91 -0.70 -25.10
N LEU A 194 18.07 -1.71 -24.24
CA LEU A 194 18.13 -1.57 -22.79
C LEU A 194 19.60 -1.54 -22.31
N ILE A 195 19.99 -0.50 -21.57
CA ILE A 195 21.31 -0.41 -20.92
C ILE A 195 21.17 -0.74 -19.43
N GLN A 196 22.00 -1.68 -18.95
CA GLN A 196 21.79 -2.45 -17.72
C GLN A 196 22.42 -1.85 -16.45
N ASP A 197 23.30 -0.85 -16.52
CA ASP A 197 24.07 -0.40 -15.35
C ASP A 197 23.90 1.09 -15.11
N ILE A 198 23.02 1.47 -14.18
CA ILE A 198 22.89 2.84 -13.66
C ILE A 198 24.23 3.37 -13.13
N HIS A 199 25.09 2.48 -12.63
CA HIS A 199 26.42 2.81 -12.14
C HIS A 199 27.45 3.13 -13.24
N LYS A 200 27.19 2.79 -14.49
CA LYS A 200 28.05 3.12 -15.65
C LYS A 200 27.51 4.27 -16.50
N ILE A 201 26.42 4.92 -16.08
CA ILE A 201 25.80 6.00 -16.83
C ILE A 201 26.63 7.29 -16.66
N LEU A 202 27.19 7.77 -17.77
CA LEU A 202 27.70 9.14 -17.86
C LEU A 202 26.53 10.12 -17.68
N THR A 203 26.74 11.16 -16.86
CA THR A 203 25.75 12.21 -16.57
C THR A 203 25.09 12.80 -17.81
N LYS A 204 25.78 12.77 -18.96
CA LYS A 204 25.31 13.24 -20.26
C LYS A 204 24.06 12.49 -20.77
N CYS A 205 23.94 11.19 -20.47
CA CYS A 205 22.81 10.37 -20.90
C CYS A 205 21.51 10.77 -20.18
N ILE A 206 21.57 11.15 -18.90
CA ILE A 206 20.37 11.52 -18.10
C ILE A 206 19.61 12.73 -18.68
N TYR A 207 20.31 13.58 -19.45
CA TYR A 207 19.77 14.82 -20.02
C TYR A 207 19.46 14.73 -21.52
N ASP A 208 19.78 13.61 -22.16
CA ASP A 208 19.54 13.45 -23.58
C ASP A 208 18.04 13.28 -23.86
N GLN A 209 17.51 14.06 -24.81
CA GLN A 209 16.09 14.04 -25.19
C GLN A 209 15.69 12.73 -25.87
N ASN A 210 16.65 12.01 -26.44
CA ASN A 210 16.41 10.76 -27.17
C ASN A 210 16.37 9.52 -26.28
N HIS A 211 16.27 9.71 -24.96
CA HIS A 211 16.36 8.62 -24.03
C HIS A 211 15.34 8.70 -22.91
N TYR A 212 14.82 7.52 -22.56
CA TYR A 212 13.73 7.37 -21.62
C TYR A 212 14.18 6.57 -20.40
N HIS A 213 13.72 7.01 -19.23
CA HIS A 213 13.88 6.30 -17.97
C HIS A 213 12.75 5.29 -17.80
N VAL A 214 13.09 4.05 -17.47
CA VAL A 214 12.14 3.00 -17.13
C VAL A 214 12.17 2.78 -15.62
N PHE A 215 11.03 2.98 -14.99
CA PHE A 215 10.84 2.77 -13.57
C PHE A 215 10.03 1.50 -13.33
N LEU A 216 10.52 0.62 -12.45
CA LEU A 216 9.78 -0.51 -11.91
C LEU A 216 9.45 -0.22 -10.45
N ASN A 217 8.16 -0.06 -10.13
CA ASN A 217 7.67 0.26 -8.78
C ASN A 217 8.41 1.43 -8.11
N GLY A 218 8.70 2.48 -8.90
CA GLY A 218 9.36 3.70 -8.44
C GLY A 218 10.89 3.62 -8.34
N LYS A 219 11.49 2.44 -8.54
CA LYS A 219 12.93 2.28 -8.67
C LYS A 219 13.32 2.45 -10.14
N ASP A 220 14.31 3.30 -10.38
CA ASP A 220 14.90 3.49 -11.70
C ASP A 220 15.75 2.26 -12.01
N TYR A 221 15.50 1.59 -13.13
CA TYR A 221 16.24 0.37 -13.48
C TYR A 221 16.88 0.43 -14.86
N PHE A 222 16.34 1.20 -15.81
CA PHE A 222 16.80 1.10 -17.19
C PHE A 222 16.71 2.41 -17.98
N TYR A 223 17.61 2.51 -18.95
CA TYR A 223 17.69 3.61 -19.89
C TYR A 223 17.55 3.06 -21.31
N ALA A 224 16.50 3.50 -22.01
CA ALA A 224 16.21 3.10 -23.38
C ALA A 224 16.58 4.23 -24.34
N GLY A 225 17.53 4.01 -25.24
CA GLY A 225 17.86 4.93 -26.33
C GLY A 225 16.96 4.76 -27.53
N SER A 226 16.68 5.87 -28.23
CA SER A 226 15.85 6.00 -29.45
C SER A 226 15.45 4.67 -30.14
N THR A 227 14.17 4.35 -30.08
CA THR A 227 13.49 3.39 -30.98
C THR A 227 13.46 3.94 -32.41
N HIS A 228 14.58 3.88 -33.11
CA HIS A 228 14.64 4.04 -34.55
C HIS A 228 15.39 2.86 -35.17
N ARG A 229 14.61 1.87 -35.63
CA ARG A 229 14.79 1.14 -36.89
C ARG A 229 13.76 0.00 -36.99
N VAL A 230 12.61 0.29 -37.59
CA VAL A 230 11.96 -0.63 -38.54
C VAL A 230 11.29 0.26 -39.58
N HIS A 231 11.89 0.33 -40.78
CA HIS A 231 11.19 0.69 -42.01
C HIS A 231 10.58 -0.58 -42.59
#